data_AF-A0A812JR09-F1
#
_entry.id   AF-A0A812JR09-F1
#
_cell.length_a   1.000
_cell.length_b   1.000
_cell.length_c   1.000
_cell.angle_alpha   90.00
_cell.angle_beta   90.00
_cell.angle_gamma   90.00
#
_symmetry.space_group_name_H-M   'P 1'
#
loop_
_entity.id
_entity.type
_entity.pdbx_description
1 polymer ?
#
loop_
_entity_poly.entity_id
_entity_poly.type
_entity_poly.pdbx_seq_one_letter_code
_entity_poly.pdbx_strand_id
1 'polypeptide(L)'
;MTTDRNYTGHSTHTLDKISEWLWADRSEGDAKEEIVAGHRCQQHGSREETYYASSFCYWLPEIHDTMRTMPLLKWRGGPYPKVLDMGKDVRYRRGKCVKAAVCHNNGQTDDGTVTSTSFAEEVAVREGCLGEREILSKCERSVEEANADLKSTVLVCDAVEKRHRKAVNDLNACLKSLAELPGQIQYTFPRRIREQDRLINRKRSDLSDAKSKRESAKSHILLTCSGFSLFSPPFCSYSLRKEDLHKYIRCNNCKRSHNKLSSAKRAESGAQSALRRAESDLRSLEAKLRGAEVRLQRCQKEIPSLENVKDSLDKEWLPQEKHCRVAAAEYQRKQQQFIPECARDHYDHSCEKSCLETSSGGCAVVEGNKDGASHVRGGVHVPCAPPEPSWILGPRRDAEQESLEKQCQRIVQVQHPQFAQSILKVGWLWRKGRVWGWDKHFTVFESADAVRSAVLRFYEDDPSSNQKTSASAPSIILWDAKGVKTKAGPHYGFKDGELCFKLYHFYTDYRFCVPSDVPGDKSAERAEWMDLLSSNMNFSDWK
;
A
#
# COMPACT_ATOMS: atom_id res chain seq x y z
N MET A 1 15.65 -12.73 20.71
CA MET A 1 14.80 -13.93 20.74
C MET A 1 13.75 -13.77 19.67
N THR A 2 13.67 -14.75 18.76
CA THR A 2 12.39 -15.08 18.13
C THR A 2 11.58 -15.89 19.14
N THR A 3 10.31 -15.53 19.30
CA THR A 3 9.31 -16.27 20.07
C THR A 3 8.72 -17.43 19.27
N ASP A 4 9.03 -17.50 17.98
CA ASP A 4 8.65 -18.59 17.09
C ASP A 4 9.37 -19.89 17.49
N ARG A 5 8.64 -20.80 18.14
CA ARG A 5 9.13 -22.14 18.50
C ARG A 5 9.34 -23.06 17.31
N ASN A 6 8.86 -22.68 16.12
CA ASN A 6 9.11 -23.40 14.87
C ASN A 6 10.43 -22.97 14.21
N TYR A 7 11.11 -21.95 14.75
CA TYR A 7 12.46 -21.61 14.33
C TYR A 7 13.39 -22.82 14.55
N THR A 8 14.11 -23.23 13.52
CA THR A 8 14.97 -24.44 13.55
C THR A 8 16.06 -24.44 14.62
N GLY A 9 16.39 -23.27 15.19
CA GLY A 9 17.30 -23.14 16.33
C GLY A 9 16.65 -23.38 17.70
N HIS A 10 15.31 -23.32 17.81
CA HIS A 10 14.57 -23.67 19.01
C HIS A 10 14.28 -25.16 19.02
N SER A 11 14.77 -25.84 20.04
CA SER A 11 14.51 -27.26 20.21
C SER A 11 13.13 -27.46 20.81
N THR A 12 12.33 -28.31 20.18
CA THR A 12 10.95 -28.64 20.59
C THR A 12 10.89 -29.74 21.65
N HIS A 13 12.02 -30.28 22.11
CA HIS A 13 12.05 -31.41 23.04
C HIS A 13 11.83 -31.00 24.50
N THR A 14 10.96 -31.73 25.21
CA THR A 14 10.57 -31.50 26.61
C THR A 14 11.73 -31.56 27.62
N LEU A 15 12.83 -32.26 27.27
CA LEU A 15 14.04 -32.32 28.09
C LEU A 15 14.83 -31.00 28.11
N ASP A 16 14.52 -30.08 27.19
CA ASP A 16 15.23 -28.80 27.07
C ASP A 16 14.83 -27.79 28.12
N LYS A 17 13.56 -27.83 28.55
CA LYS A 17 13.07 -27.02 29.66
C LYS A 17 13.81 -27.33 30.97
N ILE A 18 14.37 -28.54 31.09
CA ILE A 18 15.16 -28.95 32.26
C ILE A 18 16.60 -28.42 32.15
N SER A 19 17.17 -28.35 30.95
CA SER A 19 18.47 -27.71 30.75
C SER A 19 18.41 -26.19 30.84
N GLU A 20 17.37 -25.53 30.33
CA GLU A 20 17.17 -24.07 30.50
C GLU A 20 17.12 -23.67 31.98
N TRP A 21 16.52 -24.52 32.82
CA TRP A 21 16.47 -24.30 34.26
C TRP A 21 17.85 -24.38 34.95
N LEU A 22 18.80 -25.15 34.39
CA LEU A 22 20.16 -25.31 34.91
C LEU A 22 21.14 -24.22 34.41
N TRP A 23 20.75 -23.40 33.44
CA TRP A 23 21.59 -22.34 32.86
C TRP A 23 20.95 -20.93 32.92
N ALA A 24 19.90 -20.77 33.73
CA ALA A 24 19.08 -19.55 33.86
C ALA A 24 19.80 -18.31 34.41
N ASP A 25 21.09 -18.40 34.76
CA ASP A 25 21.87 -17.30 35.35
C ASP A 25 22.72 -16.51 34.33
N ARG A 26 22.56 -16.77 33.02
CA ARG A 26 23.12 -15.89 31.99
C ARG A 26 22.12 -14.78 31.69
N SER A 27 22.35 -13.61 32.30
CA SER A 27 21.59 -12.38 32.10
C SER A 27 21.28 -12.13 30.62
N GLU A 28 20.00 -12.30 30.27
CA GLU A 28 19.41 -12.08 28.95
C GLU A 28 19.33 -10.60 28.51
N GLY A 29 19.89 -9.67 29.30
CA GLY A 29 19.64 -8.23 29.21
C GLY A 29 20.14 -7.54 27.95
N ASP A 30 21.46 -7.36 27.79
CA ASP A 30 21.92 -6.21 26.98
C ASP A 30 22.86 -6.54 25.80
N ALA A 31 23.54 -7.70 25.80
CA ALA A 31 24.62 -7.96 24.84
C ALA A 31 24.17 -8.21 23.37
N LYS A 32 22.85 -8.33 23.12
CA LYS A 32 22.32 -8.70 21.79
C LYS A 32 21.66 -7.57 21.02
N GLU A 33 21.20 -6.50 21.67
CA GLU A 33 20.59 -5.36 20.98
C GLU A 33 21.60 -4.59 20.13
N GLU A 34 22.89 -4.63 20.51
CA GLU A 34 23.97 -3.94 19.81
C GLU A 34 24.46 -4.68 18.55
N ILE A 35 24.39 -6.02 18.50
CA ILE A 35 24.92 -6.82 17.37
C ILE A 35 23.98 -6.73 16.13
N VAL A 36 22.69 -6.45 16.34
CA VAL A 36 21.71 -6.27 15.25
C VAL A 36 21.66 -4.80 14.79
N ALA A 37 22.29 -3.88 15.53
CA ALA A 37 22.32 -2.45 15.24
C ALA A 37 22.97 -2.19 13.87
N GLY A 38 22.15 -1.95 12.85
CA GLY A 38 22.60 -1.69 11.48
C GLY A 38 22.09 -2.70 10.43
N HIS A 39 21.45 -3.79 10.85
CA HIS A 39 20.82 -4.72 9.92
C HIS A 39 19.59 -4.07 9.25
N ARG A 40 19.44 -4.22 7.93
CA ARG A 40 18.34 -3.58 7.18
C ARG A 40 16.96 -3.96 7.73
N CYS A 41 16.77 -5.22 8.11
CA CYS A 41 15.50 -5.68 8.67
C CYS A 41 15.22 -5.23 10.09
N GLN A 42 16.18 -4.63 10.80
CA GLN A 42 15.88 -3.98 12.07
C GLN A 42 15.05 -2.71 11.88
N GLN A 43 15.21 -2.02 10.74
CA GLN A 43 14.48 -0.79 10.44
C GLN A 43 13.07 -1.04 9.91
N HIS A 44 12.85 -2.21 9.29
CA HIS A 44 11.65 -2.48 8.50
C HIS A 44 10.88 -3.73 8.93
N GLY A 45 11.54 -4.72 9.53
CA GLY A 45 10.94 -5.98 9.92
C GLY A 45 10.78 -6.13 11.44
N SER A 46 10.17 -7.24 11.84
CA SER A 46 10.12 -7.66 13.23
C SER A 46 11.47 -8.23 13.70
N ARG A 47 11.63 -8.40 15.02
CA ARG A 47 12.81 -9.02 15.63
C ARG A 47 13.12 -10.42 15.09
N GLU A 48 12.11 -11.12 14.58
CA GLU A 48 12.24 -12.49 14.08
C GLU A 48 12.62 -12.52 12.59
N GLU A 49 12.46 -11.39 11.90
CA GLU A 49 12.66 -11.27 10.46
C GLU A 49 14.11 -10.89 10.13
N THR A 50 15.03 -11.81 10.37
CA THR A 50 16.48 -11.57 10.20
C THR A 50 16.99 -11.76 8.78
N TYR A 51 16.12 -12.07 7.83
CA TYR A 51 16.48 -12.47 6.47
C TYR A 51 16.00 -11.41 5.48
N TYR A 52 16.87 -10.98 4.57
CA TYR A 52 16.63 -9.92 3.60
C TYR A 52 16.74 -10.46 2.18
N ALA A 53 15.75 -10.13 1.36
CA ALA A 53 15.82 -10.34 -0.08
C ALA A 53 15.28 -9.13 -0.83
N SER A 54 15.77 -8.90 -2.06
CA SER A 54 15.22 -7.85 -2.92
C SER A 54 15.05 -8.21 -4.38
N SER A 55 13.95 -7.68 -4.93
CA SER A 55 13.83 -6.96 -6.18
C SER A 55 15.01 -6.76 -7.12
N PHE A 56 14.88 -7.05 -8.43
CA PHE A 56 15.52 -6.18 -9.42
C PHE A 56 15.11 -4.71 -9.20
N CYS A 57 15.96 -3.79 -9.67
CA CYS A 57 15.61 -2.38 -9.75
C CYS A 57 14.70 -2.16 -10.94
N TYR A 58 13.62 -1.44 -10.69
CA TYR A 58 12.65 -1.04 -11.68
C TYR A 58 12.50 0.48 -11.62
N TRP A 59 12.56 1.11 -12.78
CA TRP A 59 12.13 2.49 -12.92
C TRP A 59 10.61 2.52 -13.00
N LEU A 60 9.97 3.34 -12.16
CA LEU A 60 8.53 3.58 -12.24
C LEU A 60 8.26 4.86 -13.03
N PRO A 61 7.67 4.78 -14.23
CA PRO A 61 7.49 5.94 -15.09
C PRO A 61 6.73 7.10 -14.44
N GLU A 62 7.10 8.34 -14.80
CA GLU A 62 6.32 9.54 -14.42
C GLU A 62 4.98 9.64 -15.17
N ILE A 63 4.93 9.04 -16.37
CA ILE A 63 3.80 9.06 -17.30
C ILE A 63 3.35 7.61 -17.52
N HIS A 64 2.14 7.28 -17.07
CA HIS A 64 1.62 5.91 -17.07
C HIS A 64 0.14 5.86 -17.52
N ASP A 65 -0.28 4.72 -18.07
CA ASP A 65 -1.69 4.45 -18.43
C ASP A 65 -2.34 3.46 -17.45
N THR A 66 -1.67 2.35 -17.11
CA THR A 66 -2.16 1.34 -16.15
C THR A 66 -1.00 0.57 -15.52
N MET A 67 -1.10 0.26 -14.22
CA MET A 67 -0.14 -0.59 -13.50
C MET A 67 -0.52 -2.06 -13.60
N ARG A 68 0.46 -2.93 -13.89
CA ARG A 68 0.27 -4.38 -13.76
C ARG A 68 0.58 -4.79 -12.33
N THR A 69 -0.29 -5.60 -11.73
CA THR A 69 0.00 -6.23 -10.44
C THR A 69 0.75 -7.53 -10.70
N MET A 70 2.08 -7.48 -10.60
CA MET A 70 2.90 -8.69 -10.64
C MET A 70 3.74 -8.80 -9.35
N PRO A 71 3.83 -10.01 -8.77
CA PRO A 71 4.70 -10.25 -7.62
C PRO A 71 6.17 -10.07 -8.00
N LEU A 72 6.80 -9.03 -7.46
CA LEU A 72 8.23 -8.73 -7.66
C LEU A 72 9.14 -9.67 -6.87
N LEU A 73 8.60 -10.26 -5.81
CA LEU A 73 9.23 -11.25 -4.95
C LEU A 73 8.22 -12.36 -4.68
N LYS A 74 8.67 -13.61 -4.72
CA LYS A 74 7.84 -14.80 -4.54
C LYS A 74 8.46 -15.74 -3.53
N TRP A 75 7.70 -16.26 -2.58
CA TRP A 75 8.14 -17.46 -1.87
C TRP A 75 7.83 -18.71 -2.73
N ARG A 76 8.83 -19.56 -2.95
CA ARG A 76 8.66 -20.91 -3.53
C ARG A 76 8.91 -21.96 -2.46
N GLY A 77 8.32 -23.15 -2.58
CA GLY A 77 8.50 -24.29 -1.67
C GLY A 77 7.47 -24.40 -0.55
N GLY A 78 7.52 -25.51 0.20
CA GLY A 78 6.49 -25.91 1.17
C GLY A 78 5.37 -26.80 0.54
N PRO A 79 4.45 -27.34 1.35
CA PRO A 79 3.39 -28.24 0.89
C PRO A 79 2.30 -27.57 0.03
N TYR A 80 2.35 -26.25 -0.19
CA TYR A 80 1.30 -25.50 -0.87
C TYR A 80 1.71 -25.01 -2.27
N PRO A 81 0.84 -25.17 -3.29
CA PRO A 81 1.12 -24.72 -4.67
C PRO A 81 0.93 -23.22 -4.89
N LYS A 82 0.44 -22.47 -3.88
CA LYS A 82 0.15 -21.04 -4.02
C LYS A 82 1.40 -20.21 -3.76
N VAL A 83 1.83 -19.49 -4.79
CA VAL A 83 2.92 -18.51 -4.71
C VAL A 83 2.51 -17.38 -3.77
N LEU A 84 3.27 -17.18 -2.70
CA LEU A 84 3.11 -16.02 -1.82
C LEU A 84 3.82 -14.81 -2.43
N ASP A 85 3.07 -13.75 -2.72
CA ASP A 85 3.61 -12.45 -3.15
C ASP A 85 4.19 -11.70 -1.94
N MET A 86 5.51 -11.51 -1.97
CA MET A 86 6.31 -10.85 -0.93
C MET A 86 6.71 -9.41 -1.30
N GLY A 87 6.25 -8.87 -2.43
CA GLY A 87 6.75 -7.60 -2.98
C GLY A 87 5.66 -6.58 -3.32
N LYS A 88 4.78 -6.26 -2.37
CA LYS A 88 3.52 -5.54 -2.65
C LYS A 88 3.62 -4.00 -2.70
N ASP A 89 4.67 -3.41 -2.12
CA ASP A 89 4.70 -1.99 -1.72
C ASP A 89 5.33 -1.02 -2.73
N VAL A 90 5.66 -1.50 -3.92
CA VAL A 90 6.39 -0.69 -4.91
C VAL A 90 5.48 0.29 -5.68
N ARG A 91 4.16 0.09 -5.63
CA ARG A 91 3.17 0.70 -6.56
C ARG A 91 3.00 2.22 -6.52
N TYR A 92 3.51 2.93 -5.52
CA TYR A 92 3.18 4.36 -5.32
C TYR A 92 4.36 5.33 -5.53
N ARG A 93 5.49 4.87 -6.09
CA ARG A 93 6.73 5.65 -6.17
C ARG A 93 7.05 6.09 -7.61
N ARG A 94 6.17 6.87 -8.24
CA ARG A 94 6.36 7.33 -9.64
C ARG A 94 7.58 8.26 -9.78
N GLY A 95 8.23 8.20 -10.93
CA GLY A 95 9.43 8.96 -11.24
C GLY A 95 10.61 8.58 -10.35
N LYS A 96 10.64 7.34 -9.84
CA LYS A 96 11.67 6.84 -8.93
C LYS A 96 12.19 5.48 -9.40
N CYS A 97 13.47 5.26 -9.14
CA CYS A 97 14.05 3.93 -9.21
C CYS A 97 13.79 3.22 -7.89
N VAL A 98 13.20 2.03 -7.95
CA VAL A 98 12.76 1.30 -6.77
C VAL A 98 13.00 -0.18 -6.91
N LYS A 99 13.11 -0.86 -5.78
CA LYS A 99 13.08 -2.32 -5.70
C LYS A 99 12.15 -2.74 -4.56
N ALA A 100 11.48 -3.88 -4.74
CA ALA A 100 10.80 -4.53 -3.62
C ALA A 100 11.87 -5.16 -2.73
N ALA A 101 11.78 -4.93 -1.42
CA ALA A 101 12.57 -5.62 -0.42
C ALA A 101 11.63 -6.34 0.53
N VAL A 102 12.12 -7.41 1.13
CA VAL A 102 11.38 -8.16 2.13
C VAL A 102 12.30 -8.60 3.24
N CYS A 103 11.80 -8.45 4.47
CA CYS A 103 12.37 -9.04 5.66
C CYS A 103 11.55 -10.26 6.06
N HIS A 104 12.17 -11.39 6.36
CA HIS A 104 11.46 -12.63 6.71
C HIS A 104 12.21 -13.47 7.74
N ASN A 105 11.57 -14.49 8.32
CA ASN A 105 12.15 -15.30 9.41
C ASN A 105 12.62 -16.70 8.98
N ASN A 106 12.47 -17.09 7.70
CA ASN A 106 12.72 -18.44 7.13
C ASN A 106 12.06 -19.63 7.85
N GLY A 107 11.39 -19.38 8.99
CA GLY A 107 10.53 -20.33 9.67
C GLY A 107 9.28 -20.51 8.83
N GLN A 108 9.11 -21.73 8.32
CA GLN A 108 7.81 -22.11 7.76
C GLN A 108 6.86 -22.32 8.94
N THR A 109 5.76 -21.59 8.94
CA THR A 109 4.62 -21.87 9.82
C THR A 109 4.01 -23.23 9.44
N ASP A 110 3.12 -23.75 10.29
CA ASP A 110 2.47 -25.05 10.06
C ASP A 110 1.69 -25.11 8.72
N ASP A 111 1.26 -23.95 8.21
CA ASP A 111 0.62 -23.79 6.90
C ASP A 111 1.61 -23.55 5.75
N GLY A 112 2.91 -23.76 5.96
CA GLY A 112 3.96 -23.60 4.96
C GLY A 112 4.19 -22.16 4.49
N THR A 113 3.59 -21.16 5.15
CA THR A 113 3.86 -19.75 4.88
C THR A 113 5.07 -19.27 5.67
N VAL A 114 5.54 -18.05 5.39
CA VAL A 114 6.68 -17.44 6.09
C VAL A 114 6.27 -16.07 6.56
N THR A 115 6.57 -15.75 7.81
CA THR A 115 6.37 -14.41 8.35
C THR A 115 7.32 -13.46 7.63
N SER A 116 6.73 -12.42 7.01
CA SER A 116 7.51 -11.47 6.24
C SER A 116 6.89 -10.07 6.24
N THR A 117 7.77 -9.08 6.21
CA THR A 117 7.43 -7.66 6.06
C THR A 117 8.03 -7.15 4.76
N SER A 118 7.17 -6.81 3.81
CA SER A 118 7.58 -6.19 2.55
C SER A 118 7.71 -4.68 2.69
N PHE A 119 8.59 -4.09 1.90
CA PHE A 119 8.72 -2.65 1.77
C PHE A 119 9.34 -2.28 0.42
N ALA A 120 9.24 -1.02 0.03
CA ALA A 120 9.87 -0.50 -1.18
C ALA A 120 11.11 0.31 -0.81
N GLU A 121 12.25 -0.01 -1.42
CA GLU A 121 13.47 0.79 -1.30
C GLU A 121 13.63 1.68 -2.52
N GLU A 122 13.84 2.98 -2.29
CA GLU A 122 14.25 3.91 -3.33
C GLU A 122 15.76 3.77 -3.57
N VAL A 123 16.13 3.68 -4.83
CA VAL A 123 17.51 3.56 -5.28
C VAL A 123 17.90 4.87 -5.94
N ALA A 124 19.01 5.46 -5.50
CA ALA A 124 19.47 6.74 -6.04
C ALA A 124 19.91 6.56 -7.50
N VAL A 125 19.33 7.35 -8.40
CA VAL A 125 19.77 7.44 -9.79
C VAL A 125 20.88 8.47 -9.93
N ARG A 126 21.65 8.41 -11.03
CA ARG A 126 22.70 9.38 -11.35
C ARG A 126 22.11 10.79 -11.41
N GLU A 127 22.76 11.74 -10.75
CA GLU A 127 22.38 13.14 -10.83
C GLU A 127 22.40 13.66 -12.27
N GLY A 128 21.37 14.42 -12.65
CA GLY A 128 21.23 14.99 -13.99
C GLY A 128 20.66 14.05 -15.05
N CYS A 129 20.20 12.85 -14.69
CA CYS A 129 19.41 12.03 -15.62
C CYS A 129 18.09 12.71 -15.98
N LEU A 130 17.57 12.42 -17.18
CA LEU A 130 16.32 12.98 -17.69
C LEU A 130 15.12 12.10 -17.30
N GLY A 131 14.14 12.68 -16.60
CA GLY A 131 12.83 12.06 -16.37
C GLY A 131 11.93 12.13 -17.60
N GLU A 132 10.88 11.30 -17.68
CA GLU A 132 10.06 11.22 -18.89
C GLU A 132 9.30 12.50 -19.21
N ARG A 133 8.90 13.30 -18.22
CA ARG A 133 8.26 14.60 -18.50
C ARG A 133 9.23 15.58 -19.14
N GLU A 134 10.49 15.56 -18.73
CA GLU A 134 11.51 16.41 -19.34
C GLU A 134 11.80 15.96 -20.77
N ILE A 135 11.95 14.64 -20.99
CA ILE A 135 12.11 14.06 -22.33
C ILE A 135 10.90 14.40 -23.20
N LEU A 136 9.67 14.22 -22.70
CA LEU A 136 8.44 14.56 -23.41
C LEU A 136 8.43 16.03 -23.81
N SER A 137 8.74 16.94 -22.87
CA SER A 137 8.75 18.38 -23.15
C SER A 137 9.79 18.76 -24.22
N LYS A 138 10.97 18.14 -24.19
CA LYS A 138 12.01 18.31 -25.23
C LYS A 138 11.50 17.84 -26.60
N CYS A 139 10.91 16.65 -26.66
CA CYS A 139 10.40 16.09 -27.91
C CYS A 139 9.17 16.85 -28.45
N GLU A 140 8.27 17.30 -27.58
CA GLU A 140 7.14 18.16 -27.94
C GLU A 140 7.64 19.47 -28.53
N ARG A 141 8.64 20.11 -27.92
CA ARG A 141 9.22 21.34 -28.48
C ARG A 141 9.83 21.11 -29.86
N SER A 142 10.60 20.03 -30.04
CA SER A 142 11.22 19.72 -31.33
C SER A 142 10.18 19.47 -32.43
N VAL A 143 9.09 18.73 -32.15
CA VAL A 143 8.03 18.50 -33.14
C VAL A 143 7.23 19.77 -33.41
N GLU A 144 7.05 20.63 -32.40
CA GLU A 144 6.39 21.93 -32.55
C GLU A 144 7.19 22.88 -33.41
N GLU A 145 8.52 22.97 -33.21
CA GLU A 145 9.42 23.77 -34.02
C GLU A 145 9.45 23.26 -35.47
N ALA A 146 9.52 21.94 -35.66
CA ALA A 146 9.50 21.33 -37.00
C ALA A 146 8.15 21.47 -37.71
N ASN A 147 7.07 21.77 -36.98
CA ASN A 147 5.70 21.86 -37.53
C ASN A 147 5.00 23.15 -37.09
N ALA A 148 5.75 24.26 -36.99
CA ALA A 148 5.24 25.52 -36.47
C ALA A 148 4.00 26.03 -37.22
N ASP A 149 3.98 25.92 -38.55
CA ASP A 149 2.85 26.33 -39.39
C ASP A 149 1.59 25.48 -39.15
N LEU A 150 1.77 24.17 -39.02
CA LEU A 150 0.68 23.24 -38.77
C LEU A 150 0.12 23.44 -37.35
N LYS A 151 0.99 23.62 -36.34
CA LYS A 151 0.59 23.97 -34.97
C LYS A 151 -0.19 25.30 -34.96
N SER A 152 0.33 26.33 -35.61
CA SER A 152 -0.33 27.63 -35.74
C SER A 152 -1.73 27.49 -36.35
N THR A 153 -1.85 26.70 -37.42
CA THR A 153 -3.14 26.39 -38.07
C THR A 153 -4.10 25.70 -37.10
N VAL A 154 -3.64 24.68 -36.36
CA VAL A 154 -4.44 23.97 -35.35
C VAL A 154 -4.90 24.91 -34.24
N LEU A 155 -4.04 25.81 -33.76
CA LEU A 155 -4.39 26.80 -32.73
C LEU A 155 -5.46 27.80 -33.20
N VAL A 156 -5.34 28.29 -34.44
CA VAL A 156 -6.35 29.17 -35.05
C VAL A 156 -7.68 28.42 -35.17
N CYS A 157 -7.64 27.20 -35.69
CA CYS A 157 -8.80 26.33 -35.83
C CYS A 157 -9.51 26.05 -34.50
N ASP A 158 -8.78 25.66 -33.46
CA ASP A 158 -9.34 25.40 -32.12
C ASP A 158 -9.98 26.66 -31.52
N ALA A 159 -9.34 27.82 -31.71
CA ALA A 159 -9.89 29.09 -31.24
C ALA A 159 -11.22 29.45 -31.92
N VAL A 160 -11.34 29.22 -33.24
CA VAL A 160 -12.59 29.43 -33.98
C VAL A 160 -13.65 28.41 -33.55
N GLU A 161 -13.30 27.12 -33.49
CA GLU A 161 -14.20 26.04 -33.08
C GLU A 161 -14.77 26.30 -31.68
N LYS A 162 -13.92 26.71 -30.73
CA LYS A 162 -14.33 27.01 -29.36
C LYS A 162 -15.32 28.18 -29.30
N ARG A 163 -15.08 29.25 -30.07
CA ARG A 163 -16.02 30.38 -30.19
C ARG A 163 -17.35 29.93 -30.80
N HIS A 164 -17.30 29.19 -31.90
CA HIS A 164 -18.47 28.61 -32.58
C HIS A 164 -19.30 27.74 -31.63
N ARG A 165 -18.66 26.75 -30.99
CA ARG A 165 -19.29 25.85 -30.03
C ARG A 165 -19.93 26.59 -28.86
N LYS A 166 -19.27 27.64 -28.35
CA LYS A 166 -19.83 28.50 -27.30
C LYS A 166 -21.10 29.20 -27.80
N ALA A 167 -21.08 29.81 -28.97
CA ALA A 167 -22.25 30.50 -29.52
C ALA A 167 -23.44 29.55 -29.75
N VAL A 168 -23.18 28.34 -30.28
CA VAL A 168 -24.19 27.29 -30.43
C VAL A 168 -24.79 26.91 -29.07
N ASN A 169 -23.94 26.70 -28.06
CA ASN A 169 -24.39 26.34 -26.71
C ASN A 169 -25.20 27.46 -26.05
N ASP A 170 -24.78 28.72 -26.18
CA ASP A 170 -25.49 29.88 -25.62
C ASP A 170 -26.87 30.05 -26.25
N LEU A 171 -26.97 29.92 -27.58
CA LEU A 171 -28.25 29.95 -28.30
C LEU A 171 -29.15 28.78 -27.87
N ASN A 172 -28.63 27.55 -27.88
CA ASN A 172 -29.40 26.36 -27.47
C ASN A 172 -29.87 26.45 -26.01
N ALA A 173 -29.07 27.01 -25.11
CA ALA A 173 -29.47 27.25 -23.72
C ALA A 173 -30.63 28.25 -23.63
N CYS A 174 -30.65 29.29 -24.46
CA CYS A 174 -31.75 30.25 -24.54
C CYS A 174 -33.00 29.61 -25.15
N LEU A 175 -32.88 28.89 -26.27
CA LEU A 175 -33.99 28.19 -26.91
C LEU A 175 -34.63 27.16 -25.97
N LYS A 176 -33.82 26.40 -25.22
CA LYS A 176 -34.31 25.49 -24.18
C LYS A 176 -35.08 26.23 -23.08
N SER A 177 -34.55 27.37 -22.63
CA SER A 177 -35.22 28.21 -21.64
C SER A 177 -36.56 28.74 -22.17
N LEU A 178 -36.62 29.11 -23.45
CA LEU A 178 -37.84 29.57 -24.12
C LEU A 178 -38.90 28.47 -24.22
N ALA A 179 -38.48 27.21 -24.44
CA ALA A 179 -39.39 26.07 -24.50
C ALA A 179 -39.93 25.66 -23.11
N GLU A 180 -39.08 25.65 -22.09
CA GLU A 180 -39.42 25.08 -20.77
C GLU A 180 -40.07 26.08 -19.81
N LEU A 181 -39.59 27.34 -19.77
CA LEU A 181 -39.99 28.30 -18.75
C LEU A 181 -41.45 28.77 -18.85
N PRO A 182 -42.08 28.95 -20.04
CA PRO A 182 -43.47 29.36 -20.11
C PRO A 182 -44.41 28.40 -19.38
N GLY A 183 -44.23 27.09 -19.53
CA GLY A 183 -45.01 26.09 -18.81
C GLY A 183 -44.80 26.14 -17.30
N GLN A 184 -43.56 26.38 -16.86
CA GLN A 184 -43.25 26.52 -15.44
C GLN A 184 -43.85 27.79 -14.83
N ILE A 185 -43.74 28.93 -15.53
CA ILE A 185 -44.25 30.24 -15.12
C ILE A 185 -45.77 30.24 -15.09
N GLN A 186 -46.43 29.75 -16.14
CA GLN A 186 -47.88 29.82 -16.26
C GLN A 186 -48.60 28.80 -15.37
N TYR A 187 -48.03 27.61 -15.17
CA TYR A 187 -48.74 26.51 -14.52
C TYR A 187 -48.05 26.00 -13.26
N THR A 188 -46.75 25.68 -13.32
CA THR A 188 -46.07 24.98 -12.21
C THR A 188 -45.88 25.86 -10.97
N PHE A 189 -45.29 27.04 -11.11
CA PHE A 189 -45.04 27.93 -9.98
C PHE A 189 -46.34 28.46 -9.35
N PRO A 190 -47.33 28.95 -10.10
CA PRO A 190 -48.60 29.40 -9.50
C PRO A 190 -49.32 28.29 -8.74
N ARG A 191 -49.28 27.04 -9.23
CA ARG A 191 -49.86 25.90 -8.52
C ARG A 191 -49.16 25.67 -7.18
N ARG A 192 -47.82 25.60 -7.18
CA ARG A 192 -47.02 25.37 -5.96
C ARG A 192 -47.13 26.50 -4.96
N ILE A 193 -47.18 27.75 -5.42
CA ILE A 193 -47.40 28.93 -4.57
C ILE A 193 -48.76 28.82 -3.87
N ARG A 194 -49.85 28.55 -4.62
CA ARG A 194 -51.19 28.34 -4.02
C ARG A 194 -51.23 27.18 -3.03
N GLU A 195 -50.56 26.07 -3.32
CA GLU A 195 -50.43 24.94 -2.39
C GLU A 195 -49.71 25.33 -1.10
N GLN A 196 -48.64 26.13 -1.22
CA GLN A 196 -47.86 26.62 -0.09
C GLN A 196 -48.63 27.65 0.74
N ASP A 197 -49.39 28.55 0.12
CA ASP A 197 -50.29 29.48 0.82
C ASP A 197 -51.33 28.75 1.66
N ARG A 198 -51.94 27.68 1.10
CA ARG A 198 -52.86 26.81 1.84
C ARG A 198 -52.17 26.14 3.03
N LEU A 199 -50.90 25.76 2.89
CA LEU A 199 -50.11 25.20 4.00
C LEU A 199 -49.84 26.26 5.07
N ILE A 200 -49.45 27.48 4.69
CA ILE A 200 -49.24 28.60 5.63
C ILE A 200 -50.52 28.89 6.41
N ASN A 201 -51.68 28.96 5.75
CA ASN A 201 -52.96 29.17 6.43
C ASN A 201 -53.28 28.06 7.44
N ARG A 202 -53.02 26.80 7.09
CA ARG A 202 -53.12 25.67 8.03
C ARG A 202 -52.15 25.83 9.21
N LYS A 203 -50.89 26.21 8.97
CA LYS A 203 -49.89 26.40 10.02
C LYS A 203 -50.18 27.60 10.93
N ARG A 204 -50.84 28.64 10.41
CA ARG A 204 -51.38 29.75 11.22
C ARG A 204 -52.49 29.27 12.15
N SER A 205 -53.41 28.43 11.65
CA SER A 205 -54.42 27.77 12.49
C SER A 205 -53.78 26.91 13.57
N ASP A 206 -52.83 26.03 13.22
CA ASP A 206 -52.09 25.18 14.17
C ASP A 206 -51.41 26.00 15.28
N LEU A 207 -50.80 27.14 14.92
CA LEU A 207 -50.16 28.05 15.86
C LEU A 207 -51.18 28.73 16.78
N SER A 208 -52.33 29.16 16.24
CA SER A 208 -53.43 29.75 17.03
C SER A 208 -53.96 28.74 18.06
N ASP A 209 -54.19 27.50 17.63
CA ASP A 209 -54.65 26.41 18.50
C ASP A 209 -53.63 26.07 19.59
N ALA A 210 -52.34 26.02 19.22
CA ALA A 210 -51.25 25.77 20.19
C ALA A 210 -51.16 26.90 21.23
N LYS A 211 -51.33 28.17 20.81
CA LYS A 211 -51.40 29.32 21.71
C LYS A 211 -52.59 29.22 22.67
N SER A 212 -53.78 28.90 22.15
CA SER A 212 -54.98 28.71 22.96
C SER A 212 -54.79 27.59 24.00
N LYS A 213 -54.22 26.45 23.59
CA LYS A 213 -53.88 25.34 24.51
C LYS A 213 -52.84 25.76 25.56
N ARG A 214 -51.84 26.56 25.20
CA ARG A 214 -50.86 27.10 26.17
C ARG A 214 -51.54 28.01 27.19
N GLU A 215 -52.38 28.94 26.77
CA GLU A 215 -53.10 29.83 27.68
C GLU A 215 -54.07 29.06 28.59
N SER A 216 -54.81 28.07 28.05
CA SER A 216 -55.63 27.18 28.85
C SER A 216 -54.81 26.41 29.91
N ALA A 217 -53.66 25.84 29.53
CA ALA A 217 -52.77 25.14 30.45
C ALA A 217 -52.16 26.08 31.51
N LYS A 218 -51.87 27.33 31.14
CA LYS A 218 -51.39 28.38 32.05
C LYS A 218 -52.46 28.73 33.09
N SER A 219 -53.70 28.97 32.67
CA SER A 219 -54.83 29.21 33.57
C SER A 219 -55.10 28.02 34.50
N HIS A 220 -55.01 26.79 33.98
CA HIS A 220 -55.17 25.57 34.78
C HIS A 220 -54.06 25.43 35.84
N ILE A 221 -52.82 25.80 35.54
CA ILE A 221 -51.73 25.86 36.53
C ILE A 221 -52.05 26.86 37.63
N LEU A 222 -52.49 28.08 37.28
CA LEU A 222 -52.80 29.11 38.28
C LEU A 222 -53.86 28.64 39.29
N LEU A 223 -54.85 27.88 38.81
CA LEU A 223 -55.87 27.27 39.68
C LEU A 223 -55.31 26.10 40.51
N THR A 224 -54.62 25.15 39.86
CA THR A 224 -54.22 23.87 40.47
C THR A 224 -53.01 23.98 41.41
N CYS A 225 -52.12 24.92 41.11
CA CYS A 225 -50.87 25.14 41.85
C CYS A 225 -50.97 26.27 42.89
N SER A 226 -52.16 26.78 43.18
CA SER A 226 -52.37 27.80 44.21
C SER A 226 -51.77 27.33 45.56
N GLY A 227 -50.81 28.09 46.09
CA GLY A 227 -50.05 27.73 47.30
C GLY A 227 -48.68 27.07 47.07
N PHE A 228 -48.29 26.80 45.83
CA PHE A 228 -46.93 26.38 45.46
C PHE A 228 -46.24 27.46 44.62
N SER A 229 -44.93 27.64 44.79
CA SER A 229 -44.15 28.60 44.00
C SER A 229 -44.21 28.26 42.51
N LEU A 230 -44.57 29.24 41.67
CA LEU A 230 -44.69 29.09 40.22
C LEU A 230 -43.33 28.99 39.49
N PHE A 231 -42.23 29.29 40.17
CA PHE A 231 -40.90 29.45 39.57
C PHE A 231 -39.99 28.22 39.70
N SER A 232 -40.42 27.17 40.41
CA SER A 232 -39.65 25.92 40.49
C SER A 232 -40.61 24.73 40.42
N PRO A 233 -40.36 23.74 39.53
CA PRO A 233 -41.18 22.55 39.50
C PRO A 233 -41.14 21.90 40.89
N PRO A 234 -42.29 21.63 41.51
CA PRO A 234 -42.28 21.11 42.86
C PRO A 234 -41.63 19.73 42.84
N PHE A 235 -40.51 19.57 43.55
CA PHE A 235 -39.98 18.26 43.88
C PHE A 235 -40.95 17.63 44.89
N CYS A 236 -41.93 16.88 44.38
CA CYS A 236 -42.80 16.07 45.23
C CYS A 236 -41.95 14.90 45.77
N SER A 237 -41.26 15.10 46.90
CA SER A 237 -40.49 14.05 47.55
C SER A 237 -41.43 13.05 48.22
N TYR A 238 -41.10 11.76 48.12
CA TYR A 238 -41.95 10.64 48.53
C TYR A 238 -41.94 10.35 50.04
N SER A 239 -41.32 11.20 50.87
CA SER A 239 -41.05 10.86 52.26
C SER A 239 -42.07 11.45 53.22
N LEU A 240 -43.34 11.02 53.20
CA LEU A 240 -44.29 11.45 54.24
C LEU A 240 -45.31 10.38 54.66
N ARG A 241 -45.67 10.48 55.95
CA ARG A 241 -46.63 9.68 56.73
C ARG A 241 -48.07 9.91 56.22
N LYS A 242 -49.04 9.08 56.65
CA LYS A 242 -50.47 9.14 56.20
C LYS A 242 -51.12 10.54 56.26
N GLU A 243 -50.63 11.44 57.12
CA GLU A 243 -51.15 12.80 57.32
C GLU A 243 -50.83 13.78 56.16
N ASP A 244 -49.89 13.47 55.26
CA ASP A 244 -49.49 14.37 54.16
C ASP A 244 -49.94 13.93 52.75
N LEU A 245 -50.79 12.89 52.65
CA LEU A 245 -51.29 12.38 51.37
C LEU A 245 -51.97 13.49 50.52
N HIS A 246 -52.71 14.40 51.16
CA HIS A 246 -53.36 15.52 50.48
C HIS A 246 -52.35 16.51 49.87
N LYS A 247 -51.27 16.83 50.59
CA LYS A 247 -50.20 17.71 50.07
C LYS A 247 -49.49 17.05 48.89
N TYR A 248 -49.23 15.74 48.99
CA TYR A 248 -48.62 14.95 47.92
C TYR A 248 -49.49 14.90 46.66
N ILE A 249 -50.80 14.67 46.79
CA ILE A 249 -51.75 14.68 45.67
C ILE A 249 -51.80 16.07 45.00
N ARG A 250 -51.89 17.15 45.78
CA ARG A 250 -51.87 18.52 45.26
C ARG A 250 -50.56 18.84 44.54
N CYS A 251 -49.42 18.45 45.12
CA CYS A 251 -48.10 18.59 44.51
C CYS A 251 -48.03 17.87 43.15
N ASN A 252 -48.48 16.63 43.09
CA ASN A 252 -48.49 15.85 41.84
C ASN A 252 -49.42 16.42 40.78
N ASN A 253 -50.60 16.91 41.16
CA ASN A 253 -51.52 17.59 40.25
C ASN A 253 -50.90 18.88 39.69
N CYS A 254 -50.17 19.62 40.52
CA CYS A 254 -49.40 20.77 40.08
C CYS A 254 -48.27 20.38 39.11
N LYS A 255 -47.47 19.35 39.44
CA LYS A 255 -46.42 18.81 38.56
C LYS A 255 -46.98 18.36 37.20
N ARG A 256 -48.11 17.64 37.18
CA ARG A 256 -48.81 17.24 35.94
C ARG A 256 -49.24 18.46 35.13
N SER A 257 -49.76 19.50 35.78
CA SER A 257 -50.16 20.74 35.13
C SER A 257 -48.95 21.48 34.54
N HIS A 258 -47.82 21.55 35.27
CA HIS A 258 -46.56 22.10 34.76
C HIS A 258 -46.05 21.35 33.52
N ASN A 259 -46.11 20.01 33.53
CA ASN A 259 -45.78 19.21 32.36
C ASN A 259 -46.70 19.49 31.17
N LYS A 260 -48.01 19.68 31.39
CA LYS A 260 -48.96 20.09 30.34
C LYS A 260 -48.59 21.45 29.75
N LEU A 261 -48.26 22.45 30.58
CA LEU A 261 -47.83 23.76 30.08
C LEU A 261 -46.51 23.69 29.32
N SER A 262 -45.51 22.95 29.82
CA SER A 262 -44.23 22.75 29.13
C SER A 262 -44.42 22.09 27.77
N SER A 263 -45.25 21.05 27.68
CA SER A 263 -45.63 20.42 26.41
C SER A 263 -46.40 21.37 25.49
N ALA A 264 -47.32 22.18 26.00
CA ALA A 264 -48.03 23.19 25.21
C ALA A 264 -47.09 24.29 24.67
N LYS A 265 -46.11 24.75 25.47
CA LYS A 265 -45.08 25.70 25.05
C LYS A 265 -44.18 25.12 23.95
N ARG A 266 -43.79 23.85 24.07
CA ARG A 266 -43.04 23.14 23.00
C ARG A 266 -43.87 23.01 21.73
N ALA A 267 -45.16 22.71 21.84
CA ALA A 267 -46.07 22.64 20.70
C ALA A 267 -46.22 23.99 20.00
N GLU A 268 -46.39 25.10 20.76
CA GLU A 268 -46.41 26.45 20.19
C GLU A 268 -45.11 26.80 19.47
N SER A 269 -43.96 26.58 20.11
CA SER A 269 -42.64 26.83 19.49
C SER A 269 -42.43 26.00 18.22
N GLY A 270 -42.89 24.74 18.22
CA GLY A 270 -42.86 23.86 17.05
C GLY A 270 -43.75 24.37 15.92
N ALA A 271 -44.99 24.77 16.23
CA ALA A 271 -45.92 25.34 15.26
C ALA A 271 -45.40 26.66 14.68
N GLN A 272 -44.81 27.53 15.50
CA GLN A 272 -44.21 28.79 15.05
C GLN A 272 -43.02 28.55 14.11
N SER A 273 -42.15 27.59 14.44
CA SER A 273 -41.01 27.22 13.59
C SER A 273 -41.48 26.62 12.26
N ALA A 274 -42.52 25.79 12.29
CA ALA A 274 -43.12 25.21 11.09
C ALA A 274 -43.75 26.30 10.18
N LEU A 275 -44.46 27.27 10.76
CA LEU A 275 -44.99 28.42 10.02
C LEU A 275 -43.87 29.24 9.36
N ARG A 276 -42.81 29.58 10.10
CA ARG A 276 -41.67 30.33 9.56
C ARG A 276 -40.99 29.62 8.38
N ARG A 277 -40.81 28.30 8.47
CA ARG A 277 -40.29 27.50 7.35
C ARG A 277 -41.21 27.57 6.14
N ALA A 278 -42.52 27.38 6.35
CA ALA A 278 -43.48 27.45 5.26
C ALA A 278 -43.51 28.83 4.57
N GLU A 279 -43.43 29.93 5.33
CA GLU A 279 -43.32 31.29 4.80
C GLU A 279 -41.99 31.53 4.07
N SER A 280 -40.89 30.92 4.52
CA SER A 280 -39.60 30.98 3.83
C SER A 280 -39.65 30.24 2.48
N ASP A 281 -40.28 29.06 2.45
CA ASP A 281 -40.43 28.28 1.23
C ASP A 281 -41.29 29.02 0.19
N LEU A 282 -42.35 29.72 0.63
CA LEU A 282 -43.15 30.57 -0.24
C LEU A 282 -42.30 31.68 -0.88
N ARG A 283 -41.53 32.44 -0.07
CA ARG A 283 -40.63 33.49 -0.59
C ARG A 283 -39.62 32.92 -1.59
N SER A 284 -39.12 31.70 -1.34
CA SER A 284 -38.22 30.99 -2.26
C SER A 284 -38.91 30.64 -3.58
N LEU A 285 -40.16 30.17 -3.56
CA LEU A 285 -40.94 29.89 -4.77
C LEU A 285 -41.23 31.17 -5.57
N GLU A 286 -41.62 32.25 -4.92
CA GLU A 286 -41.84 33.55 -5.56
C GLU A 286 -40.56 34.12 -6.18
N ALA A 287 -39.42 34.00 -5.49
CA ALA A 287 -38.13 34.40 -6.03
C ALA A 287 -37.73 33.56 -7.26
N LYS A 288 -38.02 32.26 -7.25
CA LYS A 288 -37.80 31.37 -8.40
C LYS A 288 -38.70 31.73 -9.59
N LEU A 289 -39.97 32.06 -9.34
CA LEU A 289 -40.89 32.55 -10.38
C LEU A 289 -40.35 33.83 -11.02
N ARG A 290 -40.03 34.85 -10.22
CA ARG A 290 -39.43 36.10 -10.73
C ARG A 290 -38.12 35.86 -11.49
N GLY A 291 -37.28 34.97 -10.98
CA GLY A 291 -36.04 34.59 -11.65
C GLY A 291 -36.27 33.89 -12.99
N ALA A 292 -37.29 33.04 -13.09
CA ALA A 292 -37.72 32.40 -14.33
C ALA A 292 -38.26 33.44 -15.34
N GLU A 293 -39.08 34.38 -14.89
CA GLU A 293 -39.62 35.46 -15.74
C GLU A 293 -38.51 36.35 -16.32
N VAL A 294 -37.57 36.81 -15.47
CA VAL A 294 -36.41 37.61 -15.91
C VAL A 294 -35.56 36.82 -16.89
N ARG A 295 -35.31 35.52 -16.63
CA ARG A 295 -34.55 34.67 -17.54
C ARG A 295 -35.26 34.50 -18.88
N LEU A 296 -36.58 34.27 -18.88
CA LEU A 296 -37.36 34.14 -20.11
C LEU A 296 -37.28 35.41 -20.95
N GLN A 297 -37.52 36.58 -20.32
CA GLN A 297 -37.44 37.88 -20.99
C GLN A 297 -36.03 38.17 -21.55
N ARG A 298 -35.00 37.87 -20.75
CA ARG A 298 -33.60 38.01 -21.20
C ARG A 298 -33.33 37.14 -22.42
N CYS A 299 -33.69 35.86 -22.39
CA CYS A 299 -33.51 34.95 -23.53
C CYS A 299 -34.29 35.44 -24.76
N GLN A 300 -35.54 35.89 -24.60
CA GLN A 300 -36.32 36.46 -25.71
C GLN A 300 -35.63 37.67 -26.37
N LYS A 301 -35.02 38.55 -25.56
CA LYS A 301 -34.29 39.72 -26.05
C LYS A 301 -32.95 39.34 -26.69
N GLU A 302 -32.25 38.35 -26.15
CA GLU A 302 -30.91 37.95 -26.58
C GLU A 302 -30.90 37.05 -27.82
N ILE A 303 -31.97 36.29 -28.09
CA ILE A 303 -32.04 35.33 -29.22
C ILE A 303 -31.59 35.96 -30.55
N PRO A 304 -32.11 37.12 -31.01
CA PRO A 304 -31.67 37.69 -32.29
C PRO A 304 -30.17 38.00 -32.32
N SER A 305 -29.60 38.46 -31.20
CA SER A 305 -28.17 38.71 -31.10
C SER A 305 -27.35 37.42 -31.09
N LEU A 306 -27.83 36.37 -30.41
CA LEU A 306 -27.17 35.07 -30.36
C LEU A 306 -27.23 34.33 -31.71
N GLU A 307 -28.35 34.44 -32.42
CA GLU A 307 -28.49 33.96 -33.80
C GLU A 307 -27.51 34.68 -34.73
N ASN A 308 -27.45 36.01 -34.68
CA ASN A 308 -26.47 36.77 -35.48
C ASN A 308 -25.02 36.37 -35.18
N VAL A 309 -24.67 36.16 -33.90
CA VAL A 309 -23.32 35.71 -33.50
C VAL A 309 -23.05 34.29 -34.00
N LYS A 310 -24.00 33.36 -33.84
CA LYS A 310 -23.89 31.99 -34.36
C LYS A 310 -23.72 32.01 -35.87
N ASP A 311 -24.56 32.73 -36.60
CA ASP A 311 -24.54 32.76 -38.07
C ASP A 311 -23.26 33.43 -38.60
N SER A 312 -22.74 34.44 -37.91
CA SER A 312 -21.42 35.00 -38.20
C SER A 312 -20.31 33.96 -38.01
N LEU A 313 -20.36 33.20 -36.92
CA LEU A 313 -19.37 32.14 -36.63
C LEU A 313 -19.56 30.90 -37.51
N ASP A 314 -20.77 30.61 -38.00
CA ASP A 314 -21.03 29.56 -38.98
C ASP A 314 -20.34 29.88 -40.31
N LYS A 315 -20.45 31.14 -40.76
CA LYS A 315 -19.75 31.63 -41.95
C LYS A 315 -18.23 31.58 -41.81
N GLU A 316 -17.72 31.74 -40.58
CA GLU A 316 -16.28 31.65 -40.28
C GLU A 316 -15.81 30.20 -40.16
N TRP A 317 -16.53 29.35 -39.41
CA TRP A 317 -16.11 27.99 -39.04
C TRP A 317 -16.41 26.94 -40.11
N LEU A 318 -17.64 26.89 -40.62
CA LEU A 318 -18.08 25.79 -41.49
C LEU A 318 -17.23 25.63 -42.76
N PRO A 319 -16.81 26.71 -43.46
CA PRO A 319 -15.95 26.57 -44.64
C PRO A 319 -14.57 25.95 -44.35
N GLN A 320 -14.06 26.10 -43.13
CA GLN A 320 -12.72 25.62 -42.74
C GLN A 320 -12.73 24.40 -41.83
N GLU A 321 -13.88 23.97 -41.31
CA GLU A 321 -14.03 22.83 -40.39
C GLU A 321 -13.29 21.58 -40.91
N LYS A 322 -13.49 21.22 -42.17
CA LYS A 322 -12.84 20.05 -42.78
C LYS A 322 -11.32 20.21 -42.80
N HIS A 323 -10.81 21.38 -43.19
CA HIS A 323 -9.38 21.67 -43.21
C HIS A 323 -8.79 21.61 -41.80
N CYS A 324 -9.46 22.23 -40.82
CA CYS A 324 -9.08 22.21 -39.43
C CYS A 324 -8.99 20.80 -38.84
N ARG A 325 -9.96 19.94 -39.14
CA ARG A 325 -9.94 18.53 -38.72
C ARG A 325 -8.79 17.76 -39.34
N VAL A 326 -8.50 17.99 -40.62
CA VAL A 326 -7.36 17.37 -41.30
C VAL A 326 -6.03 17.86 -40.71
N ALA A 327 -5.90 19.16 -40.47
CA ALA A 327 -4.70 19.75 -39.87
C ALA A 327 -4.45 19.22 -38.45
N ALA A 328 -5.49 19.13 -37.62
CA ALA A 328 -5.40 18.56 -36.27
C ALA A 328 -5.00 17.08 -36.30
N ALA A 329 -5.62 16.27 -37.17
CA ALA A 329 -5.29 14.86 -37.33
C ALA A 329 -3.86 14.66 -37.86
N GLU A 330 -3.43 15.49 -38.82
CA GLU A 330 -2.06 15.47 -39.34
C GLU A 330 -1.05 15.84 -38.24
N TYR A 331 -1.32 16.90 -37.47
CA TYR A 331 -0.46 17.32 -36.38
C TYR A 331 -0.31 16.24 -35.31
N GLN A 332 -1.44 15.65 -34.89
CA GLN A 332 -1.44 14.54 -33.95
C GLN A 332 -0.67 13.33 -34.49
N ARG A 333 -0.85 12.97 -35.77
CA ARG A 333 -0.09 11.88 -36.41
C ARG A 333 1.42 12.17 -36.39
N LYS A 334 1.83 13.40 -36.69
CA LYS A 334 3.24 13.80 -36.63
C LYS A 334 3.80 13.72 -35.21
N GLN A 335 3.04 14.13 -34.20
CA GLN A 335 3.43 13.94 -32.79
C GLN A 335 3.54 12.46 -32.42
N GLN A 336 2.59 11.62 -32.83
CA GLN A 336 2.59 10.18 -32.58
C GLN A 336 3.77 9.47 -33.23
N GLN A 337 4.22 9.92 -34.40
CA GLN A 337 5.39 9.39 -35.10
C GLN A 337 6.71 9.89 -34.49
N PHE A 338 6.83 11.20 -34.28
CA PHE A 338 8.08 11.83 -33.88
C PHE A 338 8.47 11.56 -32.42
N ILE A 339 7.50 11.66 -31.49
CA ILE A 339 7.85 11.64 -30.07
C ILE A 339 8.44 10.29 -29.61
N PRO A 340 7.95 9.11 -30.03
CA PRO A 340 8.60 7.83 -29.69
C PRO A 340 10.06 7.74 -30.16
N GLU A 341 10.37 8.23 -31.37
CA GLU A 341 11.73 8.23 -31.91
C GLU A 341 12.63 9.17 -31.10
N CYS A 342 12.20 10.42 -30.90
CA CYS A 342 12.92 11.38 -30.08
C CYS A 342 13.11 10.90 -28.62
N ALA A 343 12.12 10.24 -28.02
CA ALA A 343 12.26 9.71 -26.66
C ALA A 343 13.37 8.65 -26.59
N ARG A 344 13.45 7.75 -27.58
CA ARG A 344 14.51 6.72 -27.65
C ARG A 344 15.90 7.34 -27.78
N ASP A 345 16.05 8.43 -28.53
CA ASP A 345 17.33 9.16 -28.64
C ASP A 345 17.81 9.72 -27.29
N HIS A 346 16.89 9.88 -26.33
CA HIS A 346 17.20 10.31 -24.96
C HIS A 346 17.37 9.15 -23.96
N TYR A 347 17.20 7.88 -24.36
CA TYR A 347 17.29 6.73 -23.45
C TYR A 347 18.64 6.67 -22.73
N ASP A 348 19.74 6.95 -23.43
CA ASP A 348 21.09 6.90 -22.88
C ASP A 348 21.34 7.92 -21.75
N HIS A 349 20.54 8.97 -21.68
CA HIS A 349 20.60 10.02 -20.66
C HIS A 349 19.44 9.94 -19.67
N SER A 350 18.59 8.90 -19.77
CA SER A 350 17.36 8.80 -19.00
C SER A 350 17.57 8.29 -17.57
N CYS A 351 16.67 8.66 -16.67
CA CYS A 351 16.63 8.09 -15.32
C CYS A 351 16.24 6.61 -15.33
N GLU A 352 15.50 6.13 -16.34
CA GLU A 352 15.24 4.71 -16.53
C GLU A 352 16.54 3.92 -16.74
N LYS A 353 17.36 4.33 -17.71
CA LYS A 353 18.64 3.65 -17.96
C LYS A 353 19.54 3.73 -16.73
N SER A 354 19.65 4.91 -16.12
CA SER A 354 20.43 5.09 -14.89
C SER A 354 19.95 4.16 -13.78
N CYS A 355 18.65 3.95 -13.60
CA CYS A 355 18.08 3.06 -12.60
C CYS A 355 18.52 1.60 -12.82
N LEU A 356 18.47 1.13 -14.07
CA LEU A 356 18.85 -0.23 -14.40
C LEU A 356 20.35 -0.49 -14.24
N GLU A 357 21.17 0.54 -14.40
CA GLU A 357 22.63 0.48 -14.35
C GLU A 357 23.22 0.96 -13.00
N THR A 358 22.40 1.30 -11.99
CA THR A 358 22.86 1.97 -10.75
C THR A 358 23.87 1.14 -9.94
N SER A 359 23.77 -0.20 -9.98
CA SER A 359 24.61 -1.09 -9.17
C SER A 359 25.37 -2.08 -10.06
N SER A 360 26.67 -2.23 -9.82
CA SER A 360 27.50 -3.26 -10.46
C SER A 360 26.96 -4.65 -10.13
N GLY A 361 26.19 -5.24 -11.06
CA GLY A 361 25.54 -6.53 -10.91
C GLY A 361 24.03 -6.48 -10.63
N GLY A 362 23.43 -5.30 -10.43
CA GLY A 362 22.00 -5.13 -10.23
C GLY A 362 21.51 -5.19 -8.78
N CYS A 363 20.22 -4.91 -8.58
CA CYS A 363 19.63 -4.70 -7.26
C CYS A 363 19.01 -5.95 -6.63
N ALA A 364 18.90 -7.02 -7.42
CA ALA A 364 18.29 -8.26 -6.99
C ALA A 364 19.20 -8.96 -5.98
N VAL A 365 18.74 -9.12 -4.74
CA VAL A 365 19.50 -9.79 -3.68
C VAL A 365 18.74 -11.06 -3.25
N VAL A 366 19.38 -12.16 -3.62
CA VAL A 366 19.19 -13.60 -3.41
C VAL A 366 19.67 -14.13 -2.07
N GLU A 367 18.83 -14.65 -1.21
CA GLU A 367 19.30 -15.53 -0.14
C GLU A 367 19.64 -16.93 -0.68
N GLY A 368 20.75 -17.51 -0.22
CA GLY A 368 21.19 -18.86 -0.61
C GLY A 368 22.10 -18.88 -1.85
N ASN A 369 22.26 -20.05 -2.47
CA ASN A 369 23.08 -20.25 -3.66
C ASN A 369 22.23 -20.15 -4.96
N LYS A 370 22.90 -19.94 -6.09
CA LYS A 370 22.32 -19.66 -7.42
C LYS A 370 21.07 -20.48 -7.76
N ASP A 371 20.03 -19.79 -8.25
CA ASP A 371 18.80 -20.36 -8.80
C ASP A 371 19.13 -21.57 -9.71
N GLY A 372 18.54 -22.73 -9.41
CA GLY A 372 18.81 -23.99 -10.12
C GLY A 372 19.56 -25.04 -9.28
N ALA A 373 20.06 -24.65 -8.11
CA ALA A 373 20.39 -25.57 -7.04
C ALA A 373 19.13 -26.35 -6.59
N SER A 374 18.92 -27.53 -7.17
CA SER A 374 17.75 -28.40 -6.92
C SER A 374 17.54 -28.82 -5.45
N HIS A 375 18.48 -28.48 -4.56
CA HIS A 375 18.49 -28.80 -3.15
C HIS A 375 17.78 -27.78 -2.24
N VAL A 376 17.27 -26.66 -2.77
CA VAL A 376 16.60 -25.64 -1.97
C VAL A 376 15.10 -25.95 -1.84
N ARG A 377 14.66 -26.44 -0.66
CA ARG A 377 13.25 -26.79 -0.30
C ARG A 377 12.31 -25.60 -0.14
N GLY A 378 12.63 -24.50 -0.81
CA GLY A 378 11.90 -23.26 -0.77
C GLY A 378 12.75 -22.09 -0.34
N GLY A 379 12.24 -20.89 -0.61
CA GLY A 379 12.97 -19.64 -0.43
C GLY A 379 12.38 -18.53 -1.27
N VAL A 380 12.95 -17.35 -1.11
CA VAL A 380 12.61 -16.20 -1.94
C VAL A 380 13.12 -16.45 -3.36
N HIS A 381 12.25 -16.27 -4.34
CA HIS A 381 12.54 -16.27 -5.75
C HIS A 381 12.27 -14.88 -6.29
N VAL A 382 13.21 -14.36 -7.10
CA VAL A 382 13.15 -13.01 -7.66
C VAL A 382 12.87 -13.11 -9.15
N PRO A 383 11.58 -13.21 -9.56
CA PRO A 383 11.25 -13.17 -10.97
C PRO A 383 11.58 -11.79 -11.53
N CYS A 384 12.01 -11.75 -12.79
CA CYS A 384 11.87 -10.51 -13.53
C CYS A 384 10.39 -10.26 -13.79
N ALA A 385 9.88 -9.16 -13.25
CA ALA A 385 8.46 -8.82 -13.29
C ALA A 385 8.27 -7.29 -13.26
N PRO A 386 8.79 -6.54 -14.25
CA PRO A 386 8.63 -5.10 -14.31
C PRO A 386 7.16 -4.70 -14.11
N PRO A 387 6.86 -3.82 -13.14
CA PRO A 387 5.49 -3.43 -12.80
C PRO A 387 4.82 -2.63 -13.92
N GLU A 388 5.63 -1.93 -14.72
CA GLU A 388 5.22 -1.14 -15.88
C GLU A 388 6.24 -1.31 -17.02
N PRO A 389 5.81 -1.23 -18.29
CA PRO A 389 6.74 -1.16 -19.42
C PRO A 389 7.54 0.14 -19.39
N SER A 390 8.66 0.16 -20.13
CA SER A 390 9.38 1.40 -20.41
C SER A 390 8.48 2.37 -21.17
N TRP A 391 8.38 3.62 -20.73
CA TRP A 391 7.73 4.68 -21.51
C TRP A 391 8.61 5.14 -22.68
N ILE A 392 9.93 5.04 -22.53
CA ILE A 392 10.93 5.51 -23.51
C ILE A 392 11.11 4.50 -24.65
N LEU A 393 11.30 3.23 -24.30
CA LEU A 393 11.55 2.15 -25.27
C LEU A 393 10.25 1.47 -25.72
N GLY A 394 9.23 1.50 -24.86
CA GLY A 394 7.94 0.91 -25.15
C GLY A 394 7.19 1.66 -26.25
N PRO A 395 6.36 0.96 -27.03
CA PRO A 395 5.47 1.60 -27.99
C PRO A 395 4.39 2.40 -27.25
N ARG A 396 4.02 3.54 -27.81
CA ARG A 396 2.89 4.36 -27.33
C ARG A 396 1.56 3.75 -27.77
N ARG A 397 0.48 4.17 -27.09
CA ARG A 397 -0.96 3.78 -27.15
C ARG A 397 -1.51 3.03 -28.37
N ASP A 398 -0.94 3.20 -29.57
CA ASP A 398 -1.41 2.60 -30.82
C ASP A 398 -0.48 1.48 -31.36
N ALA A 399 0.65 1.19 -30.69
CA ALA A 399 1.60 0.15 -31.08
C ALA A 399 1.68 -0.98 -30.04
N GLU A 400 2.08 -2.17 -30.48
CA GLU A 400 2.06 -3.42 -29.70
C GLU A 400 2.96 -3.32 -28.46
N GLN A 401 2.36 -3.17 -27.27
CA GLN A 401 3.06 -3.03 -25.99
C GLN A 401 4.25 -3.99 -25.88
N GLU A 402 5.42 -3.49 -25.45
CA GLU A 402 6.61 -4.32 -25.26
C GLU A 402 6.25 -5.54 -24.41
N SER A 403 6.51 -6.74 -24.95
CA SER A 403 6.20 -7.97 -24.23
C SER A 403 6.99 -8.06 -22.93
N LEU A 404 6.43 -8.73 -21.92
CA LEU A 404 7.12 -8.94 -20.64
C LEU A 404 8.47 -9.62 -20.85
N GLU A 405 8.57 -10.53 -21.81
CA GLU A 405 9.81 -11.21 -22.17
C GLU A 405 10.89 -10.23 -22.65
N LYS A 406 10.56 -9.31 -23.56
CA LYS A 406 11.52 -8.29 -24.05
C LYS A 406 11.98 -7.36 -22.94
N GLN A 407 11.03 -6.89 -22.11
CA GLN A 407 11.36 -6.05 -20.95
C GLN A 407 12.34 -6.79 -20.03
N CYS A 408 12.08 -8.07 -19.77
CA CYS A 408 12.94 -8.87 -18.91
C CYS A 408 14.30 -9.19 -19.54
N GLN A 409 14.37 -9.50 -20.83
CA GLN A 409 15.63 -9.70 -21.54
C GLN A 409 16.55 -8.47 -21.39
N ARG A 410 16.00 -7.25 -21.52
CA ARG A 410 16.77 -6.01 -21.31
C ARG A 410 17.23 -5.85 -19.86
N ILE A 411 16.35 -6.09 -18.88
CA ILE A 411 16.70 -5.97 -17.46
C ILE A 411 17.79 -6.96 -17.08
N VAL A 412 17.68 -8.23 -17.49
CA VAL A 412 18.64 -9.29 -17.12
C VAL A 412 19.99 -9.18 -17.84
N GLN A 413 20.07 -8.39 -18.92
CA GLN A 413 21.36 -8.07 -19.57
C GLN A 413 22.24 -7.16 -18.70
N VAL A 414 21.64 -6.35 -17.84
CA VAL A 414 22.36 -5.36 -17.01
C VAL A 414 22.29 -5.67 -15.51
N GLN A 415 21.26 -6.38 -15.07
CA GLN A 415 21.09 -6.81 -13.68
C GLN A 415 21.03 -8.33 -13.61
N HIS A 416 21.66 -8.91 -12.60
CA HIS A 416 21.49 -10.32 -12.28
C HIS A 416 21.23 -10.50 -10.78
N PRO A 417 20.56 -11.59 -10.38
CA PRO A 417 20.46 -11.94 -8.97
C PRO A 417 21.86 -12.03 -8.35
N GLN A 418 22.09 -11.26 -7.30
CA GLN A 418 23.25 -11.35 -6.42
C GLN A 418 22.89 -12.29 -5.29
N PHE A 419 23.62 -13.40 -5.17
CA PHE A 419 23.44 -14.32 -4.07
C PHE A 419 24.30 -13.83 -2.91
N ALA A 420 23.65 -13.48 -1.80
CA ALA A 420 24.31 -12.84 -0.67
C ALA A 420 25.36 -13.77 -0.02
N GLN A 421 25.15 -15.08 -0.13
CA GLN A 421 26.05 -16.09 0.43
C GLN A 421 26.78 -16.87 -0.67
N SER A 422 28.09 -17.04 -0.48
CA SER A 422 28.92 -17.92 -1.30
C SER A 422 29.15 -19.25 -0.57
N ILE A 423 29.28 -20.35 -1.31
CA ILE A 423 29.72 -21.61 -0.71
C ILE A 423 31.23 -21.53 -0.48
N LEU A 424 31.64 -21.54 0.78
CA LEU A 424 33.03 -21.51 1.19
C LEU A 424 33.65 -22.91 1.15
N LYS A 425 32.91 -23.92 1.61
CA LYS A 425 33.37 -25.31 1.64
C LYS A 425 32.21 -26.28 1.60
N VAL A 426 32.43 -27.43 0.97
CA VAL A 426 31.55 -28.60 1.02
C VAL A 426 32.37 -29.82 1.41
N GLY A 427 31.75 -30.77 2.09
CA GLY A 427 32.42 -32.01 2.44
C GLY A 427 31.63 -32.84 3.44
N TRP A 428 32.00 -34.11 3.55
CA TRP A 428 31.38 -35.00 4.52
C TRP A 428 31.91 -34.74 5.92
N LEU A 429 31.01 -34.62 6.90
CA LEU A 429 31.33 -34.55 8.32
C LEU A 429 30.46 -35.54 9.09
N TRP A 430 31.04 -36.22 10.07
CA TRP A 430 30.27 -36.86 11.13
C TRP A 430 29.82 -35.80 12.11
N ARG A 431 28.52 -35.71 12.38
CA ARG A 431 27.94 -34.83 13.40
C ARG A 431 27.44 -35.68 14.56
N LYS A 432 27.78 -35.28 15.78
CA LYS A 432 27.25 -35.97 16.97
C LYS A 432 25.80 -35.54 17.25
N GLY A 433 24.89 -36.51 17.32
CA GLY A 433 23.52 -36.30 17.75
C GLY A 433 23.41 -35.92 19.23
N ARG A 434 22.26 -35.38 19.64
CA ARG A 434 22.05 -34.91 21.02
C ARG A 434 21.81 -36.06 22.00
N VAL A 435 21.05 -37.07 21.58
CA VAL A 435 20.61 -38.15 22.47
C VAL A 435 21.51 -39.39 22.31
N TRP A 436 21.79 -39.86 21.09
CA TRP A 436 22.79 -40.90 20.82
C TRP A 436 23.33 -40.81 19.39
N GLY A 437 24.54 -41.35 19.17
CA GLY A 437 25.06 -41.64 17.84
C GLY A 437 25.84 -40.53 17.15
N TRP A 438 26.40 -40.91 16.01
CA TRP A 438 27.09 -40.06 15.07
C TRP A 438 26.50 -40.32 13.70
N ASP A 439 26.11 -39.25 13.03
CA ASP A 439 25.49 -39.32 11.71
C ASP A 439 26.39 -38.64 10.69
N LYS A 440 26.63 -39.32 9.57
CA LYS A 440 27.43 -38.79 8.48
C LYS A 440 26.54 -37.89 7.64
N HIS A 441 26.99 -36.65 7.43
CA HIS A 441 26.26 -35.69 6.62
C HIS A 441 27.16 -35.03 5.61
N PHE A 442 26.63 -34.83 4.40
CA PHE A 442 27.23 -33.90 3.47
C PHE A 442 26.97 -32.49 3.99
N THR A 443 28.02 -31.77 4.33
CA THR A 443 27.97 -30.46 4.96
C THR A 443 28.31 -29.39 3.93
N VAL A 444 27.50 -28.33 3.90
CA VAL A 444 27.72 -27.15 3.06
C VAL A 444 27.92 -25.95 3.97
N PHE A 445 29.04 -25.25 3.83
CA PHE A 445 29.35 -24.02 4.55
C PHE A 445 29.15 -22.80 3.65
N GLU A 446 28.21 -21.96 4.04
CA GLU A 446 27.85 -20.72 3.36
C GLU A 446 28.48 -19.54 4.09
N SER A 447 29.07 -18.60 3.35
CA SER A 447 29.73 -17.41 3.88
C SER A 447 28.77 -16.48 4.64
N ALA A 448 29.34 -15.67 5.53
CA ALA A 448 28.66 -14.49 6.03
C ALA A 448 28.73 -13.35 4.98
N ASP A 449 27.87 -12.35 5.14
CA ASP A 449 27.90 -11.10 4.39
C ASP A 449 27.47 -9.91 5.29
N ALA A 450 27.35 -8.71 4.74
CA ALA A 450 26.97 -7.50 5.48
C ALA A 450 25.54 -7.56 6.09
N VAL A 451 24.73 -8.53 5.67
CA VAL A 451 23.32 -8.69 5.97
C VAL A 451 23.07 -10.05 6.65
N ARG A 452 23.96 -11.03 6.55
CA ARG A 452 23.76 -12.39 7.07
C ARG A 452 24.98 -13.02 7.69
N SER A 453 24.73 -13.93 8.63
CA SER A 453 25.74 -14.80 9.23
C SER A 453 26.05 -15.98 8.32
N ALA A 454 27.25 -16.55 8.47
CA ALA A 454 27.59 -17.81 7.84
C ALA A 454 26.68 -18.94 8.36
N VAL A 455 26.45 -19.96 7.53
CA VAL A 455 25.53 -21.08 7.84
C VAL A 455 26.17 -22.41 7.46
N LEU A 456 26.02 -23.41 8.34
CA LEU A 456 26.29 -24.82 8.05
C LEU A 456 24.98 -25.56 7.78
N ARG A 457 24.86 -26.17 6.60
CA ARG A 457 23.74 -27.04 6.22
C ARG A 457 24.18 -28.49 6.16
N PHE A 458 23.26 -29.41 6.43
CA PHE A 458 23.52 -30.85 6.49
C PHE A 458 22.53 -31.60 5.60
N TYR A 459 23.04 -32.53 4.80
CA TYR A 459 22.29 -33.39 3.89
C TYR A 459 22.67 -34.86 4.13
N GLU A 460 21.75 -35.79 3.85
CA GLU A 460 22.03 -37.24 3.97
C GLU A 460 23.00 -37.72 2.89
N ASP A 461 22.90 -37.13 1.70
CA ASP A 461 23.75 -37.38 0.52
C ASP A 461 24.30 -36.07 -0.05
N ASP A 462 25.25 -36.18 -0.98
CA ASP A 462 25.73 -35.05 -1.77
C ASP A 462 24.60 -34.49 -2.67
N PRO A 463 24.12 -33.26 -2.43
CA PRO A 463 23.02 -32.66 -3.18
C PRO A 463 23.35 -32.39 -4.65
N SER A 464 24.63 -32.41 -5.05
CA SER A 464 25.03 -32.33 -6.46
C SER A 464 24.79 -33.65 -7.20
N SER A 465 24.81 -34.77 -6.48
CA SER A 465 24.65 -36.13 -7.02
C SER A 465 23.19 -36.61 -7.00
N ASN A 466 22.42 -36.19 -6.00
CA ASN A 466 21.02 -36.57 -5.84
C ASN A 466 20.16 -35.34 -5.51
N GLN A 467 19.39 -34.90 -6.51
CA GLN A 467 18.56 -33.69 -6.39
C GLN A 467 17.41 -33.82 -5.39
N LYS A 468 17.06 -35.04 -4.96
CA LYS A 468 15.95 -35.29 -4.03
C LYS A 468 16.40 -35.32 -2.57
N THR A 469 17.70 -35.17 -2.30
CA THR A 469 18.23 -35.26 -0.96
C THR A 469 17.73 -34.10 -0.10
N SER A 470 17.19 -34.47 1.04
CA SER A 470 16.55 -33.57 1.97
C SER A 470 17.57 -33.11 3.01
N ALA A 471 17.40 -31.91 3.56
CA ALA A 471 18.20 -31.51 4.71
C ALA A 471 17.99 -32.54 5.82
N SER A 472 19.08 -33.17 6.26
CA SER A 472 19.07 -34.30 7.20
C SER A 472 18.94 -33.84 8.65
N ALA A 473 19.36 -32.60 8.92
CA ALA A 473 19.41 -32.03 10.25
C ALA A 473 19.24 -30.50 10.20
N PRO A 474 18.87 -29.86 11.33
CA PRO A 474 18.79 -28.41 11.43
C PRO A 474 20.13 -27.75 11.09
N SER A 475 20.09 -26.68 10.28
CA SER A 475 21.25 -25.86 9.97
C SER A 475 21.79 -25.16 11.22
N ILE A 476 23.08 -24.83 11.21
CA ILE A 476 23.72 -24.05 12.27
C ILE A 476 24.08 -22.69 11.71
N ILE A 477 23.58 -21.63 12.32
CA ILE A 477 23.90 -20.25 11.95
C ILE A 477 25.05 -19.78 12.84
N LEU A 478 26.12 -19.25 12.27
CA LEU A 478 27.35 -18.92 13.02
C LEU A 478 27.26 -17.61 13.80
N TRP A 479 26.16 -16.85 13.70
CA TRP A 479 25.98 -15.56 14.40
C TRP A 479 26.28 -15.64 15.90
N ASP A 480 25.82 -16.73 16.52
CA ASP A 480 25.90 -16.97 17.95
C ASP A 480 27.04 -17.95 18.30
N ALA A 481 27.95 -18.21 17.35
CA ALA A 481 29.13 -19.03 17.58
C ALA A 481 30.22 -18.25 18.34
N LYS A 482 30.79 -18.90 19.37
CA LYS A 482 31.81 -18.35 20.27
C LYS A 482 33.23 -18.79 19.91
N GLY A 483 33.36 -19.72 18.96
CA GLY A 483 34.66 -20.25 18.53
C GLY A 483 34.63 -21.73 18.20
N VAL A 484 35.77 -22.21 17.68
CA VAL A 484 36.03 -23.63 17.38
C VAL A 484 37.26 -24.11 18.14
N LYS A 485 37.26 -25.36 18.62
CA LYS A 485 38.46 -26.00 19.19
C LYS A 485 38.62 -27.43 18.72
N THR A 486 39.88 -27.83 18.50
CA THR A 486 40.26 -29.22 18.27
C THR A 486 40.01 -30.05 19.52
N LYS A 487 39.55 -31.30 19.34
CA LYS A 487 39.53 -32.33 20.39
C LYS A 487 39.77 -33.70 19.77
N ALA A 488 40.32 -34.62 20.55
CA ALA A 488 40.50 -36.01 20.11
C ALA A 488 39.14 -36.73 20.00
N GLY A 489 38.96 -37.61 19.01
CA GLY A 489 37.73 -38.40 18.84
C GLY A 489 37.29 -39.19 20.08
N PRO A 490 38.20 -39.85 20.82
CA PRO A 490 37.85 -40.55 22.07
C PRO A 490 37.23 -39.63 23.14
N HIS A 491 37.56 -38.35 23.17
CA HIS A 491 36.95 -37.37 24.09
C HIS A 491 35.45 -37.23 23.85
N TYR A 492 34.97 -37.51 22.64
CA TYR A 492 33.56 -37.50 22.29
C TYR A 492 32.95 -38.89 22.15
N GLY A 493 33.67 -39.95 22.54
CA GLY A 493 33.23 -41.33 22.39
C GLY A 493 33.17 -41.80 20.94
N PHE A 494 33.92 -41.15 20.04
CA PHE A 494 34.12 -41.61 18.67
C PHE A 494 35.32 -42.56 18.62
N LYS A 495 35.14 -43.76 18.06
CA LYS A 495 36.10 -44.88 18.23
C LYS A 495 37.12 -45.00 17.10
N ASP A 496 36.89 -44.36 15.95
CA ASP A 496 37.62 -44.68 14.71
C ASP A 496 38.86 -43.80 14.46
N GLY A 497 39.44 -43.20 15.51
CA GLY A 497 40.67 -42.40 15.39
C GLY A 497 40.53 -41.10 14.57
N GLU A 498 39.31 -40.74 14.16
CA GLU A 498 39.06 -39.55 13.35
C GLU A 498 39.37 -38.24 14.08
N LEU A 499 39.73 -37.23 13.29
CA LEU A 499 40.10 -35.91 13.78
C LEU A 499 38.85 -35.06 13.96
N CYS A 500 38.59 -34.69 15.21
CA CYS A 500 37.37 -34.00 15.59
C CYS A 500 37.62 -32.55 16.02
N PHE A 501 36.55 -31.77 15.98
CA PHE A 501 36.48 -30.40 16.48
C PHE A 501 35.12 -30.11 17.09
N LYS A 502 35.05 -29.05 17.89
CA LYS A 502 33.83 -28.57 18.51
C LYS A 502 33.61 -27.11 18.21
N LEU A 503 32.42 -26.81 17.74
CA LEU A 503 31.88 -25.48 17.53
C LEU A 503 31.11 -25.10 18.80
N TYR A 504 31.64 -24.14 19.54
CA TYR A 504 30.97 -23.56 20.69
C TYR A 504 29.93 -22.59 20.18
N HIS A 505 28.67 -22.86 20.43
CA HIS A 505 27.58 -21.99 20.01
C HIS A 505 26.72 -21.64 21.23
N PHE A 506 26.13 -20.44 21.24
CA PHE A 506 25.49 -19.88 22.43
C PHE A 506 24.43 -20.83 23.04
N TYR A 507 23.59 -21.45 22.20
CA TYR A 507 22.54 -22.36 22.64
C TYR A 507 23.01 -23.80 22.90
N THR A 508 24.00 -24.28 22.16
CA THR A 508 24.45 -25.67 22.26
C THR A 508 25.82 -25.85 21.65
N ASP A 509 26.55 -26.87 22.07
CA ASP A 509 27.83 -27.19 21.47
C ASP A 509 27.68 -28.27 20.40
N TYR A 510 28.20 -28.00 19.20
CA TYR A 510 28.21 -28.96 18.10
C TYR A 510 29.58 -29.65 18.02
N ARG A 511 29.56 -30.95 17.72
CA ARG A 511 30.77 -31.78 17.64
C ARG A 511 30.80 -32.44 16.27
N PHE A 512 31.94 -32.31 15.62
CA PHE A 512 32.17 -32.80 14.27
C PHE A 512 33.44 -33.64 14.20
N CYS A 513 33.46 -34.65 13.34
CA CYS A 513 34.66 -35.40 12.99
C CYS A 513 34.77 -35.51 11.46
N VAL A 514 35.99 -35.45 10.94
CA VAL A 514 36.26 -35.65 9.51
C VAL A 514 36.25 -37.16 9.22
N PRO A 515 35.37 -37.67 8.34
CA PRO A 515 35.26 -39.08 8.04
C PRO A 515 36.58 -39.66 7.52
N SER A 516 36.91 -40.86 7.96
CA SER A 516 38.13 -41.60 7.58
C SER A 516 38.20 -41.94 6.08
N ASP A 517 37.09 -41.94 5.37
CA ASP A 517 36.98 -42.26 3.94
C ASP A 517 37.08 -41.05 2.98
N VAL A 518 37.12 -39.80 3.49
CA VAL A 518 37.39 -38.60 2.66
C VAL A 518 38.81 -38.67 2.04
N PRO A 519 39.02 -38.57 0.72
CA PRO A 519 40.38 -38.59 0.17
C PRO A 519 41.24 -37.42 0.70
N GLY A 520 42.53 -37.67 0.98
CA GLY A 520 43.50 -36.65 1.38
C GLY A 520 43.88 -36.62 2.87
N ASP A 521 44.60 -35.57 3.28
CA ASP A 521 45.06 -35.36 4.66
C ASP A 521 43.90 -34.87 5.55
N LYS A 522 43.49 -35.70 6.50
CA LYS A 522 42.40 -35.42 7.45
C LYS A 522 42.70 -34.27 8.38
N SER A 523 43.97 -34.08 8.71
CA SER A 523 44.38 -33.00 9.60
C SER A 523 44.26 -31.67 8.87
N ALA A 524 44.66 -31.64 7.60
CA ALA A 524 44.47 -30.49 6.72
C ALA A 524 42.97 -30.20 6.51
N GLU A 525 42.16 -31.21 6.18
CA GLU A 525 40.71 -31.05 5.98
C GLU A 525 40.03 -30.50 7.25
N ARG A 526 40.35 -31.03 8.43
CA ARG A 526 39.84 -30.50 9.71
C ARG A 526 40.29 -29.06 9.93
N ALA A 527 41.57 -28.77 9.69
CA ALA A 527 42.13 -27.43 9.90
C ALA A 527 41.44 -26.41 9.00
N GLU A 528 41.17 -26.74 7.75
CA GLU A 528 40.46 -25.89 6.80
C GLU A 528 39.02 -25.61 7.25
N TRP A 529 38.28 -26.65 7.68
CA TRP A 529 36.95 -26.46 8.28
C TRP A 529 36.99 -25.49 9.47
N MET A 530 37.95 -25.68 10.38
CA MET A 530 38.07 -24.82 11.55
C MET A 530 38.45 -23.38 11.19
N ASP A 531 39.36 -23.19 10.24
CA ASP A 531 39.81 -21.87 9.80
C ASP A 531 38.68 -21.08 9.14
N LEU A 532 37.94 -21.73 8.24
CA LEU A 532 36.76 -21.14 7.60
C LEU A 532 35.66 -20.81 8.61
N LEU A 533 35.37 -21.73 9.54
CA LEU A 533 34.41 -21.47 10.61
C LEU A 533 34.85 -20.28 11.46
N SER A 534 36.10 -20.25 11.91
CA SER A 534 36.61 -19.19 12.78
C SER A 534 36.63 -17.82 12.10
N SER A 535 37.01 -17.76 10.83
CA SER A 535 37.10 -16.51 10.05
C SER A 535 35.73 -15.92 9.70
N ASN A 536 34.66 -16.70 9.81
CA ASN A 536 33.29 -16.31 9.47
C ASN A 536 32.37 -16.21 10.71
N MET A 537 32.95 -16.23 11.92
CA MET A 537 32.24 -15.86 13.15
C MET A 537 32.33 -14.35 13.34
N ASN A 538 31.20 -13.67 13.39
CA ASN A 538 31.14 -12.22 13.64
C ASN A 538 31.26 -11.86 15.13
N PHE A 539 31.64 -12.81 15.99
CA PHE A 539 31.86 -12.54 17.41
C PHE A 539 33.23 -11.84 17.55
N SER A 540 33.25 -10.52 17.36
CA SER A 540 34.40 -9.70 17.74
C SER A 540 34.67 -9.93 19.23
N ASP A 541 35.94 -10.06 19.62
CA ASP A 541 36.31 -10.32 21.01
C ASP A 541 35.77 -9.23 21.95
N TRP A 542 34.61 -9.50 22.55
CA TRP A 542 34.14 -8.80 23.74
C TRP A 542 35.06 -9.22 24.89
N LYS A 543 36.06 -8.38 25.17
CA LYS A 543 36.86 -8.47 26.40
C LYS A 543 36.06 -8.05 27.62
#